data_AF-A0A3M1RJJ7-F1
#
_entry.id   AF-A0A3M1RJJ7-F1
#
_cell.length_a   1.000
_cell.length_b   1.000
_cell.length_c   1.000
_cell.angle_alpha   90.00
_cell.angle_beta   90.00
_cell.angle_gamma   90.00
#
_symmetry.space_group_name_H-M   'P 1'
#
loop_
_entity.id
_entity.type
_entity.pdbx_description
1 polymer ?
#
loop_
_entity_poly.entity_id
_entity_poly.type
_entity_poly.pdbx_seq_one_letter_code
_entity_poly.pdbx_strand_id
1 'polypeptide(L)'
;MYIMNRSKILLLVSLLLLSAACLGTDVNRAGAPDAPKAAEITASEFMNSIYGGGDYVLIDVRTEEEYASGYIPGAYHIPYTEIGERIDELNLSKDTRIVVYCEAGVRSHKASDTLLGMGYTNIVDITDGIRAWKALGGELAYPGQESPDVAPLISAAELMEKRGAYKVIYLGSRSSYDEGHIPGALHIDALEELFDPDGAYPHLVLGKDDFEALMSGLGISADDPVVVYDDQPDHKYATRMLWILRYYGHEKAAILDGGLKSWEEAGGELSAEAPSQPEPSQYTASGPEDSLIATLEQVEAAIGRPDTVIVDATTSEEYLNEGHIPGAVFIAPEHTLNPDGTFKAVEELRDLYSSHGVTPDREVITYCHTGHRASVIWYELKELLGYPRVRLYDGSLEEWRGEGMPLETGLPATETPAPTATAAPTWTPAPTAQATTTPPPAGPAVSYLPVEPEAVYPAPTAPLEVHISLYNAVKIGDAYIYLTNDINGCLGLYFWDFTIYHDEGGRGVYEGFREYEVNQLASNPDISNTIRGSTDALDNYQIVVKSWKEGEGVTLELTPLS
;
A
#
# COMPACT_ATOMS: atom_id res chain seq x y z
N MET A 1 -89.65 3.07 6.69
CA MET A 1 -90.70 3.89 7.33
C MET A 1 -90.06 5.19 7.76
N TYR A 2 -90.51 6.33 7.22
CA TYR A 2 -90.13 7.74 7.52
C TYR A 2 -88.66 8.18 7.24
N ILE A 3 -88.33 8.99 6.21
CA ILE A 3 -88.64 10.41 5.86
C ILE A 3 -87.57 11.41 6.34
N MET A 4 -86.87 11.99 5.35
CA MET A 4 -86.38 13.38 5.15
C MET A 4 -86.33 14.40 6.32
N ASN A 5 -85.11 14.95 6.51
CA ASN A 5 -84.66 16.35 6.35
C ASN A 5 -85.46 17.53 7.00
N ARG A 6 -84.76 18.43 7.72
CA ARG A 6 -84.88 19.93 7.61
C ARG A 6 -84.05 20.74 8.64
N SER A 7 -83.20 21.64 8.10
CA SER A 7 -83.07 23.10 8.39
C SER A 7 -82.47 23.70 9.69
N LYS A 8 -81.32 24.40 9.49
CA LYS A 8 -80.91 25.80 9.85
C LYS A 8 -80.92 26.29 11.31
N ILE A 9 -79.86 27.04 11.71
CA ILE A 9 -79.84 28.24 12.61
C ILE A 9 -78.42 28.89 12.60
N LEU A 10 -78.27 30.07 11.96
CA LEU A 10 -77.85 31.41 12.48
C LEU A 10 -76.32 31.68 12.62
N LEU A 11 -75.71 32.88 12.55
CA LEU A 11 -75.90 34.24 11.97
C LEU A 11 -74.88 35.14 12.70
N LEU A 12 -73.97 35.85 12.03
CA LEU A 12 -73.48 37.19 12.43
C LEU A 12 -72.43 37.74 11.45
N VAL A 13 -72.63 39.01 11.06
CA VAL A 13 -71.97 39.77 10.00
C VAL A 13 -71.49 41.10 10.58
N SER A 14 -70.33 41.59 10.10
CA SER A 14 -69.87 43.00 10.04
C SER A 14 -69.44 43.69 11.37
N LEU A 15 -68.55 44.68 11.45
CA LEU A 15 -67.90 45.60 10.50
C LEU A 15 -66.75 46.35 11.22
N LEU A 16 -65.62 46.59 10.58
CA LEU A 16 -64.63 47.69 10.82
C LEU A 16 -63.54 47.52 9.74
N LEU A 17 -62.95 48.51 9.08
CA LEU A 17 -63.23 49.89 8.69
C LEU A 17 -62.05 50.22 7.73
N LEU A 18 -62.27 51.04 6.70
CA LEU A 18 -61.27 51.46 5.71
C LEU A 18 -60.04 52.17 6.33
N SER A 19 -58.85 51.93 5.77
CA SER A 19 -58.02 53.01 5.20
C SER A 19 -56.80 52.48 4.41
N ALA A 20 -56.80 52.81 3.11
CA ALA A 20 -55.68 53.23 2.24
C ALA A 20 -54.24 52.72 2.52
N ALA A 21 -53.62 52.07 1.52
CA ALA A 21 -52.80 52.72 0.50
C ALA A 21 -52.01 51.69 -0.33
N CYS A 22 -51.69 52.06 -1.56
CA CYS A 22 -51.08 51.28 -2.63
C CYS A 22 -49.76 50.57 -2.28
N LEU A 23 -49.60 49.34 -2.78
CA LEU A 23 -48.57 48.86 -3.72
C LEU A 23 -48.57 47.32 -3.69
N GLY A 24 -48.57 46.69 -4.87
CA GLY A 24 -48.97 45.30 -5.05
C GLY A 24 -47.97 44.27 -4.52
N THR A 25 -48.49 43.06 -4.34
CA THR A 25 -47.75 41.81 -4.53
C THR A 25 -48.71 40.74 -5.05
N ASP A 26 -48.31 40.14 -6.15
CA ASP A 26 -48.84 38.88 -6.65
C ASP A 26 -48.84 37.84 -5.52
N VAL A 27 -50.00 37.27 -5.24
CA VAL A 27 -50.09 36.11 -4.35
C VAL A 27 -49.59 34.90 -5.15
N ASN A 28 -48.29 34.63 -4.98
CA ASN A 28 -47.67 33.36 -5.33
C ASN A 28 -48.51 32.20 -4.78
N ARG A 29 -48.99 31.34 -5.69
CA ARG A 29 -49.29 29.95 -5.33
C ARG A 29 -47.95 29.31 -4.95
N ALA A 30 -47.72 29.16 -3.65
CA ALA A 30 -46.65 28.30 -3.16
C ALA A 30 -46.87 26.89 -3.75
N GLY A 31 -45.91 26.44 -4.58
CA GLY A 31 -45.85 25.08 -5.06
C GLY A 31 -45.72 24.11 -3.89
N ALA A 32 -46.30 22.91 -4.05
CA ALA A 32 -46.01 21.80 -3.16
C ALA A 32 -44.48 21.55 -3.13
N PRO A 33 -43.92 21.05 -2.01
CA PRO A 33 -42.52 20.63 -2.00
C PRO A 33 -42.28 19.60 -3.11
N ASP A 34 -41.16 19.76 -3.83
CA ASP A 34 -40.76 18.82 -4.88
C ASP A 34 -40.67 17.41 -4.30
N ALA A 35 -41.18 16.43 -5.05
CA ALA A 35 -41.08 15.03 -4.65
C ALA A 35 -39.60 14.65 -4.51
N PRO A 36 -39.23 13.79 -3.56
CA PRO A 36 -37.86 13.30 -3.44
C PRO A 36 -37.47 12.66 -4.78
N LYS A 37 -36.30 13.05 -5.30
CA LYS A 37 -35.76 12.60 -6.59
C LYS A 37 -34.37 12.02 -6.38
N ALA A 38 -34.04 10.97 -7.13
CA ALA A 38 -32.69 10.43 -7.16
C ALA A 38 -31.71 11.46 -7.73
N ALA A 39 -30.47 11.44 -7.23
CA ALA A 39 -29.36 12.11 -7.88
C ALA A 39 -29.07 11.39 -9.20
N GLU A 40 -28.90 12.14 -10.28
CA GLU A 40 -28.62 11.59 -11.61
C GLU A 40 -27.15 11.81 -11.93
N ILE A 41 -26.45 10.76 -12.34
CA ILE A 41 -25.05 10.81 -12.80
C ILE A 41 -24.88 10.05 -14.11
N THR A 42 -23.78 10.31 -14.80
CA THR A 42 -23.30 9.52 -15.94
C THR A 42 -22.39 8.39 -15.48
N ALA A 43 -22.16 7.40 -16.33
CA ALA A 43 -21.20 6.32 -16.07
C ALA A 43 -19.78 6.86 -15.94
N SER A 44 -19.45 7.97 -16.62
CA SER A 44 -18.15 8.65 -16.47
C SER A 44 -18.01 9.29 -15.10
N GLU A 45 -19.05 9.95 -14.60
CA GLU A 45 -19.03 10.50 -13.24
C GLU A 45 -18.99 9.38 -12.20
N PHE A 46 -19.75 8.31 -12.40
CA PHE A 46 -19.68 7.13 -11.55
C PHE A 46 -18.26 6.57 -11.49
N MET A 47 -17.66 6.28 -12.66
CA MET A 47 -16.30 5.74 -12.78
C MET A 47 -15.25 6.62 -12.10
N ASN A 48 -15.35 7.94 -12.25
CA ASN A 48 -14.30 8.86 -11.80
C ASN A 48 -14.47 9.35 -10.34
N SER A 49 -15.67 9.20 -9.75
CA SER A 49 -15.97 9.84 -8.45
C SER A 49 -16.66 8.96 -7.41
N ILE A 50 -17.12 7.77 -7.79
CA ILE A 50 -17.84 6.86 -6.87
C ILE A 50 -17.32 5.44 -6.98
N TYR A 51 -17.10 4.93 -8.19
CA TYR A 51 -16.67 3.55 -8.39
C TYR A 51 -15.31 3.28 -7.73
N GLY A 52 -15.23 2.20 -6.95
CA GLY A 52 -14.01 1.82 -6.21
C GLY A 52 -13.78 2.61 -4.91
N GLY A 53 -14.71 3.49 -4.50
CA GLY A 53 -14.53 4.32 -3.32
C GLY A 53 -15.82 4.78 -2.61
N GLY A 54 -15.84 4.66 -1.28
CA GLY A 54 -16.90 5.14 -0.39
C GLY A 54 -18.03 4.13 -0.15
N ASP A 55 -18.84 4.37 0.89
CA ASP A 55 -19.97 3.49 1.26
C ASP A 55 -21.16 3.65 0.30
N TYR A 56 -21.34 2.69 -0.60
CA TYR A 56 -22.54 2.56 -1.43
C TYR A 56 -22.90 1.10 -1.73
N VAL A 57 -24.15 0.89 -2.12
CA VAL A 57 -24.65 -0.40 -2.65
C VAL A 57 -24.98 -0.22 -4.11
N LEU A 58 -24.29 -0.96 -4.98
CA LEU A 58 -24.53 -0.94 -6.43
C LEU A 58 -25.55 -2.01 -6.80
N ILE A 59 -26.59 -1.63 -7.55
CA ILE A 59 -27.65 -2.53 -7.97
C ILE A 59 -27.81 -2.53 -9.50
N ASP A 60 -27.64 -3.71 -10.09
CA ASP A 60 -28.00 -3.99 -11.47
C ASP A 60 -29.48 -4.39 -11.57
N VAL A 61 -30.29 -3.55 -12.24
CA VAL A 61 -31.72 -3.81 -12.42
C VAL A 61 -32.10 -4.38 -13.80
N ARG A 62 -31.12 -4.92 -14.53
CA ARG A 62 -31.31 -5.60 -15.82
C ARG A 62 -31.90 -7.01 -15.64
N THR A 63 -32.22 -7.66 -16.75
CA THR A 63 -32.69 -9.06 -16.73
C THR A 63 -31.56 -10.02 -16.39
N GLU A 64 -31.91 -11.24 -15.97
CA GLU A 64 -30.96 -12.33 -15.70
C GLU A 64 -29.99 -12.58 -16.87
N GLU A 65 -30.51 -12.60 -18.10
CA GLU A 65 -29.70 -12.84 -19.30
C GLU A 65 -28.68 -11.72 -19.56
N GLU A 66 -29.09 -10.46 -19.32
CA GLU A 66 -28.20 -9.31 -19.45
C GLU A 66 -27.12 -9.29 -18.35
N TYR A 67 -27.48 -9.65 -17.11
CA TYR A 67 -26.53 -9.76 -16.00
C TYR A 67 -25.53 -10.89 -16.23
N ALA A 68 -26.00 -12.07 -16.68
CA ALA A 68 -25.16 -13.20 -17.07
C ALA A 68 -24.18 -12.88 -18.22
N SER A 69 -24.51 -11.90 -19.07
CA SER A 69 -23.62 -11.42 -20.13
C SER A 69 -22.53 -10.44 -19.68
N GLY A 70 -22.45 -10.17 -18.38
CA GLY A 70 -21.47 -9.29 -17.76
C GLY A 70 -22.12 -8.08 -17.10
N TYR A 71 -21.62 -7.71 -15.93
CA TYR A 71 -22.14 -6.64 -15.08
C TYR A 71 -21.01 -5.78 -14.50
N ILE A 72 -21.34 -4.57 -14.01
CA ILE A 72 -20.35 -3.70 -13.36
C ILE A 72 -19.91 -4.37 -12.04
N PRO A 73 -18.61 -4.66 -11.82
CA PRO A 73 -18.14 -5.37 -10.63
C PRO A 73 -18.67 -4.77 -9.31
N GLY A 74 -19.00 -5.65 -8.35
CA GLY A 74 -19.60 -5.29 -7.06
C GLY A 74 -21.11 -5.00 -7.09
N ALA A 75 -21.78 -5.19 -8.24
CA ALA A 75 -23.23 -4.99 -8.33
C ALA A 75 -24.05 -6.19 -7.84
N TYR A 76 -24.99 -5.94 -6.93
CA TYR A 76 -26.06 -6.89 -6.62
C TYR A 76 -27.08 -6.94 -7.77
N HIS A 77 -27.47 -8.14 -8.17
CA HIS A 77 -28.49 -8.31 -9.21
C HIS A 77 -29.90 -8.40 -8.63
N ILE A 78 -30.71 -7.38 -8.92
CA ILE A 78 -32.13 -7.37 -8.58
C ILE A 78 -32.90 -6.79 -9.78
N PRO A 79 -33.47 -7.64 -10.66
CA PRO A 79 -34.25 -7.17 -11.80
C PRO A 79 -35.28 -6.11 -11.39
N TYR A 80 -35.45 -5.07 -12.21
CA TYR A 80 -36.41 -3.99 -11.90
C TYR A 80 -37.82 -4.50 -11.56
N THR A 81 -38.27 -5.60 -12.18
CA THR A 81 -39.59 -6.20 -11.93
C THR A 81 -39.73 -6.78 -10.52
N GLU A 82 -38.63 -7.03 -9.83
CA GLU A 82 -38.57 -7.70 -8.54
C GLU A 82 -38.05 -6.76 -7.43
N ILE A 83 -37.55 -5.57 -7.77
CA ILE A 83 -36.89 -4.68 -6.80
C ILE A 83 -37.79 -4.27 -5.63
N GLY A 84 -39.11 -4.17 -5.84
CA GLY A 84 -40.06 -3.86 -4.78
C GLY A 84 -40.22 -4.97 -3.73
N GLU A 85 -39.86 -6.21 -4.07
CA GLU A 85 -40.00 -7.38 -3.19
C GLU A 85 -38.65 -7.86 -2.67
N ARG A 86 -37.58 -7.70 -3.45
CA ARG A 86 -36.26 -8.27 -3.18
C ARG A 86 -35.25 -7.30 -2.59
N ILE A 87 -35.51 -5.99 -2.59
CA ILE A 87 -34.55 -5.03 -1.99
C ILE A 87 -34.30 -5.29 -0.50
N ASP A 88 -35.28 -5.87 0.20
CA ASP A 88 -35.15 -6.22 1.62
C ASP A 88 -34.18 -7.39 1.84
N GLU A 89 -33.82 -8.16 0.81
CA GLU A 89 -32.76 -9.21 0.87
C GLU A 89 -31.41 -8.62 1.26
N LEU A 90 -31.16 -7.35 0.92
CA LEU A 90 -29.91 -6.65 1.20
C LEU A 90 -29.86 -6.03 2.61
N ASN A 91 -30.96 -6.07 3.37
CA ASN A 91 -31.04 -5.56 4.75
C ASN A 91 -30.51 -4.12 4.95
N LEU A 92 -30.79 -3.23 3.99
CA LEU A 92 -30.25 -1.87 3.96
C LEU A 92 -31.02 -0.88 4.86
N SER A 93 -30.29 0.07 5.46
CA SER A 93 -30.91 1.23 6.10
C SER A 93 -31.53 2.16 5.04
N LYS A 94 -32.54 2.96 5.43
CA LYS A 94 -33.23 3.85 4.48
C LYS A 94 -32.36 5.00 3.98
N ASP A 95 -31.30 5.35 4.70
CA ASP A 95 -30.30 6.36 4.34
C ASP A 95 -29.07 5.81 3.60
N THR A 96 -28.96 4.48 3.45
CA THR A 96 -27.89 3.84 2.66
C THR A 96 -27.85 4.44 1.26
N ARG A 97 -26.64 4.77 0.78
CA ARG A 97 -26.41 5.24 -0.58
C ARG A 97 -26.58 4.09 -1.57
N ILE A 98 -27.64 4.11 -2.37
CA ILE A 98 -27.91 3.08 -3.36
C ILE A 98 -27.65 3.66 -4.74
N VAL A 99 -26.71 3.06 -5.47
CA VAL A 99 -26.42 3.39 -6.87
C VAL A 99 -27.12 2.37 -7.76
N VAL A 100 -27.94 2.82 -8.69
CA VAL A 100 -28.76 1.95 -9.55
C VAL A 100 -28.39 2.19 -11.00
N TYR A 101 -28.21 1.10 -11.75
CA TYR A 101 -27.98 1.19 -13.19
C TYR A 101 -28.74 0.11 -13.94
N CYS A 102 -28.87 0.35 -15.24
CA CYS A 102 -29.38 -0.65 -16.17
C CYS A 102 -28.62 -0.57 -17.48
N GLU A 103 -29.21 -1.07 -18.57
CA GLU A 103 -28.56 -1.04 -19.89
C GLU A 103 -28.28 0.40 -20.39
N ALA A 104 -29.22 1.34 -20.19
CA ALA A 104 -29.16 2.68 -20.78
C ALA A 104 -30.01 3.73 -20.01
N GLY A 105 -30.11 3.62 -18.69
CA GLY A 105 -30.83 4.58 -17.81
C GLY A 105 -32.35 4.42 -17.65
N VAL A 106 -33.06 3.82 -18.60
CA VAL A 106 -34.54 3.81 -18.56
C VAL A 106 -35.14 2.98 -17.42
N ARG A 107 -34.56 1.81 -17.12
CA ARG A 107 -35.04 0.92 -16.04
C ARG A 107 -34.54 1.37 -14.67
N SER A 108 -33.30 1.85 -14.60
CA SER A 108 -32.72 2.36 -13.35
C SER A 108 -33.46 3.59 -12.87
N HIS A 109 -33.89 4.49 -13.76
CA HIS A 109 -34.76 5.60 -13.39
C HIS A 109 -36.06 5.14 -12.71
N LYS A 110 -36.73 4.14 -13.27
CA LYS A 110 -37.96 3.59 -12.68
C LYS A 110 -37.69 2.83 -11.38
N ALA A 111 -36.57 2.14 -11.27
CA ALA A 111 -36.15 1.46 -10.06
C ALA A 111 -35.89 2.48 -8.94
N SER A 112 -35.22 3.58 -9.26
CA SER A 112 -34.98 4.70 -8.35
C SER A 112 -36.29 5.30 -7.82
N ASP A 113 -37.27 5.54 -8.69
CA ASP A 113 -38.60 6.00 -8.27
C ASP A 113 -39.29 5.00 -7.32
N THR A 114 -39.20 3.70 -7.61
CA THR A 114 -39.73 2.65 -6.74
C THR A 114 -39.07 2.69 -5.37
N LEU A 115 -37.73 2.77 -5.31
CA LEU A 115 -36.97 2.80 -4.05
C LEU A 115 -37.28 4.06 -3.22
N LEU A 116 -37.38 5.22 -3.86
CA LEU A 116 -37.83 6.46 -3.20
C LEU A 116 -39.24 6.31 -2.64
N GLY A 117 -40.15 5.68 -3.38
CA GLY A 117 -41.50 5.34 -2.94
C GLY A 117 -41.54 4.36 -1.76
N MET A 118 -40.50 3.53 -1.60
CA MET A 118 -40.30 2.61 -0.48
C MET A 118 -39.57 3.26 0.71
N GLY A 119 -39.30 4.56 0.64
CA GLY A 119 -38.73 5.36 1.71
C GLY A 119 -37.21 5.39 1.79
N TYR A 120 -36.49 4.86 0.79
CA TYR A 120 -35.05 5.09 0.69
C TYR A 120 -34.79 6.54 0.31
N THR A 121 -33.78 7.18 0.89
CA THR A 121 -33.57 8.63 0.77
C THR A 121 -32.32 9.03 0.02
N ASN A 122 -31.40 8.10 -0.25
CA ASN A 122 -30.10 8.37 -0.86
C ASN A 122 -29.88 7.51 -2.11
N ILE A 123 -30.61 7.83 -3.18
CA ILE A 123 -30.57 7.08 -4.45
C ILE A 123 -29.78 7.86 -5.50
N VAL A 124 -28.90 7.17 -6.21
CA VAL A 124 -28.11 7.67 -7.34
C VAL A 124 -28.40 6.82 -8.58
N ASP A 125 -28.84 7.42 -9.68
CA ASP A 125 -29.17 6.76 -10.95
C ASP A 125 -28.06 6.99 -11.99
N ILE A 126 -27.47 5.92 -12.52
CA ILE A 126 -26.54 5.98 -13.66
C ILE A 126 -27.35 6.05 -14.96
N THR A 127 -27.51 7.27 -15.45
CA THR A 127 -28.46 7.66 -16.50
C THR A 127 -28.14 7.15 -17.91
N ASP A 128 -26.90 6.78 -18.19
CA ASP A 128 -26.43 6.24 -19.47
C ASP A 128 -26.03 4.75 -19.38
N GLY A 129 -26.12 4.18 -18.18
CA GLY A 129 -26.06 2.74 -17.88
C GLY A 129 -24.74 2.05 -18.25
N ILE A 130 -24.79 0.71 -18.26
CA ILE A 130 -23.61 -0.12 -18.53
C ILE A 130 -23.09 0.01 -19.96
N ARG A 131 -23.88 0.53 -20.90
CA ARG A 131 -23.40 0.83 -22.26
C ARG A 131 -22.32 1.90 -22.26
N ALA A 132 -22.53 2.97 -21.51
CA ALA A 132 -21.55 4.04 -21.37
C ALA A 132 -20.34 3.56 -20.58
N TRP A 133 -20.55 2.80 -19.50
CA TRP A 133 -19.48 2.12 -18.76
C TRP A 133 -18.54 1.33 -19.66
N LYS A 134 -19.09 0.44 -20.50
CA LYS A 134 -18.31 -0.35 -21.48
C LYS A 134 -17.58 0.54 -22.49
N ALA A 135 -18.23 1.60 -22.96
CA ALA A 135 -17.62 2.53 -23.92
C ALA A 135 -16.44 3.32 -23.33
N LEU A 136 -16.41 3.49 -22.00
CA LEU A 136 -15.30 4.10 -21.25
C LEU A 136 -14.16 3.12 -20.95
N GLY A 137 -14.31 1.84 -21.32
CA GLY A 137 -13.33 0.80 -21.01
C GLY A 137 -13.48 0.21 -19.61
N GLY A 138 -14.63 0.41 -18.95
CA GLY A 138 -14.90 -0.16 -17.64
C GLY A 138 -14.98 -1.69 -17.69
N GLU A 139 -14.40 -2.34 -16.69
CA GLU A 139 -14.36 -3.80 -16.57
C GLU A 139 -15.73 -4.41 -16.31
N LEU A 140 -15.91 -5.68 -16.68
CA LEU A 140 -17.12 -6.44 -16.40
C LEU A 140 -16.78 -7.66 -15.55
N ALA A 141 -17.56 -7.89 -14.51
CA ALA A 141 -17.61 -9.16 -13.81
C ALA A 141 -18.68 -10.06 -14.45
N TYR A 142 -18.55 -11.37 -14.23
CA TYR A 142 -19.46 -12.38 -14.80
C TYR A 142 -19.90 -13.34 -13.70
N PRO A 143 -21.19 -13.77 -13.68
CA PRO A 143 -21.66 -14.68 -12.65
C PRO A 143 -20.86 -15.99 -12.65
N GLY A 144 -20.39 -16.40 -11.48
CA GLY A 144 -19.52 -17.56 -11.31
C GLY A 144 -18.04 -17.32 -11.61
N GLN A 145 -17.64 -16.09 -11.96
CA GLN A 145 -16.26 -15.59 -11.93
C GLN A 145 -16.02 -14.58 -10.80
N GLU A 146 -16.96 -14.49 -9.85
CA GLU A 146 -16.78 -13.70 -8.64
C GLU A 146 -15.62 -14.28 -7.83
N SER A 147 -14.59 -13.45 -7.59
CA SER A 147 -13.69 -13.70 -6.47
C SER A 147 -14.58 -13.78 -5.22
N PRO A 148 -14.56 -14.85 -4.42
CA PRO A 148 -15.30 -14.89 -3.18
C PRO A 148 -14.90 -13.64 -2.39
N ASP A 149 -15.89 -12.95 -1.82
CA ASP A 149 -15.80 -11.70 -1.05
C ASP A 149 -14.78 -11.79 0.11
N VAL A 150 -13.50 -11.86 -0.23
CA VAL A 150 -12.39 -11.61 0.66
C VAL A 150 -12.08 -10.16 0.41
N ALA A 151 -12.67 -9.29 1.24
CA ALA A 151 -12.25 -7.90 1.26
C ALA A 151 -10.71 -7.88 1.40
N PRO A 152 -10.00 -7.00 0.68
CA PRO A 152 -8.55 -7.00 0.67
C PRO A 152 -7.94 -6.74 2.06
N LEU A 153 -8.76 -6.27 3.02
CA LEU A 153 -8.42 -5.98 4.39
C LEU A 153 -9.39 -6.70 5.33
N ILE A 154 -8.88 -7.33 6.39
CA ILE A 154 -9.67 -8.02 7.42
C ILE A 154 -9.27 -7.53 8.81
N SER A 155 -10.25 -7.23 9.66
CA SER A 155 -9.96 -6.84 11.05
C SER A 155 -9.61 -8.05 11.93
N ALA A 156 -8.86 -7.84 13.01
CA ALA A 156 -8.56 -8.89 13.98
C ALA A 156 -9.82 -9.56 14.56
N ALA A 157 -10.85 -8.79 14.88
CA ALA A 157 -12.11 -9.32 15.41
C ALA A 157 -12.82 -10.22 14.39
N GLU A 158 -12.83 -9.84 13.12
CA GLU A 158 -13.42 -10.64 12.05
C GLU A 158 -12.61 -11.92 11.79
N LEU A 159 -11.27 -11.82 11.78
CA LEU A 159 -10.41 -12.98 11.62
C LEU A 159 -10.59 -13.97 12.79
N MET A 160 -10.78 -13.50 14.02
CA MET A 160 -11.08 -14.38 15.16
C MET A 160 -12.39 -15.14 14.99
N GLU A 161 -13.44 -14.46 14.52
CA GLU A 161 -14.75 -15.08 14.29
C GLU A 161 -14.70 -16.11 13.15
N LYS A 162 -13.94 -15.80 12.09
CA LYS A 162 -13.89 -16.58 10.85
C LYS A 162 -12.58 -17.33 10.65
N ARG A 163 -11.76 -17.54 11.69
CA ARG A 163 -10.39 -18.09 11.55
C ARG A 163 -10.32 -19.37 10.72
N GLY A 164 -11.28 -20.28 10.93
CA GLY A 164 -11.33 -21.57 10.21
C GLY A 164 -11.68 -21.45 8.73
N ALA A 165 -12.04 -20.26 8.25
CA ALA A 165 -12.32 -20.00 6.84
C ALA A 165 -11.06 -19.65 6.04
N TYR A 166 -9.93 -19.32 6.68
CA TYR A 166 -8.73 -18.80 6.01
C TYR A 166 -7.49 -19.67 6.26
N LYS A 167 -6.59 -19.69 5.28
CA LYS A 167 -5.18 -20.03 5.46
C LYS A 167 -4.46 -18.76 5.93
N VAL A 168 -3.98 -18.76 7.17
CA VAL A 168 -3.30 -17.58 7.73
C VAL A 168 -1.80 -17.74 7.51
N ILE A 169 -1.14 -16.71 6.99
CA ILE A 169 0.31 -16.69 6.74
C ILE A 169 0.92 -15.55 7.54
N TYR A 170 1.92 -15.87 8.36
CA TYR A 170 2.80 -14.93 9.02
C TYR A 170 4.06 -14.71 8.19
N LEU A 171 4.40 -13.44 7.98
CA LEU A 171 5.58 -13.00 7.25
C LEU A 171 6.55 -12.36 8.25
N GLY A 172 7.73 -12.96 8.41
CA GLY A 172 8.73 -12.46 9.35
C GLY A 172 9.83 -13.49 9.59
N SER A 173 10.81 -13.13 10.42
CA SER A 173 11.91 -14.06 10.72
C SER A 173 11.40 -15.30 11.46
N ARG A 174 12.11 -16.42 11.29
CA ARG A 174 11.77 -17.65 12.02
C ARG A 174 11.76 -17.45 13.53
N SER A 175 12.66 -16.63 14.08
CA SER A 175 12.70 -16.34 15.51
C SER A 175 11.44 -15.63 15.99
N SER A 176 10.99 -14.58 15.29
CA SER A 176 9.77 -13.86 15.68
C SER A 176 8.54 -14.76 15.62
N TYR A 177 8.46 -15.62 14.59
CA TYR A 177 7.41 -16.63 14.50
C TYR A 177 7.40 -17.58 15.71
N ASP A 178 8.56 -18.12 16.10
CA ASP A 178 8.68 -19.05 17.22
C ASP A 178 8.40 -18.39 18.58
N GLU A 179 8.58 -17.06 18.71
CA GLU A 179 8.22 -16.29 19.90
C GLU A 179 6.70 -16.15 20.09
N GLY A 180 5.96 -15.97 18.99
CA GLY A 180 4.51 -15.91 19.04
C GLY A 180 3.87 -15.57 17.70
N HIS A 181 2.91 -16.38 17.26
CA HIS A 181 2.13 -16.17 16.04
C HIS A 181 0.65 -16.49 16.27
N ILE A 182 -0.21 -16.08 15.34
CA ILE A 182 -1.63 -16.44 15.35
C ILE A 182 -1.74 -17.97 15.27
N PRO A 183 -2.47 -18.66 16.16
CA PRO A 183 -2.52 -20.11 16.19
C PRO A 183 -2.81 -20.73 14.82
N GLY A 184 -1.96 -21.66 14.40
CA GLY A 184 -2.08 -22.34 13.11
C GLY A 184 -1.67 -21.52 11.88
N ALA A 185 -1.12 -20.32 12.06
CA ALA A 185 -0.52 -19.56 10.97
C ALA A 185 0.67 -20.32 10.37
N LEU A 186 0.73 -20.33 9.05
CA LEU A 186 1.86 -20.80 8.26
C LEU A 186 2.95 -19.73 8.27
N HIS A 187 4.21 -20.13 8.19
CA HIS A 187 5.35 -19.22 8.24
C HIS A 187 5.99 -19.10 6.86
N ILE A 188 6.33 -17.87 6.47
CA ILE A 188 7.24 -17.55 5.37
C ILE A 188 8.25 -16.54 5.90
N ASP A 189 9.55 -16.80 5.68
CA ASP A 189 10.59 -15.81 5.90
C ASP A 189 10.61 -14.82 4.73
N ALA A 190 10.11 -13.60 5.00
CA ALA A 190 9.95 -12.59 3.98
C ALA A 190 11.28 -12.17 3.33
N LEU A 191 12.42 -12.36 4.03
CA LEU A 191 13.73 -11.95 3.57
C LEU A 191 14.51 -13.07 2.84
N GLU A 192 14.02 -14.30 2.90
CA GLU A 192 14.66 -15.45 2.26
C GLU A 192 13.79 -16.11 1.18
N GLU A 193 12.47 -16.09 1.34
CA GLU A 193 11.56 -16.92 0.56
C GLU A 193 10.67 -16.14 -0.43
N LEU A 194 10.71 -14.80 -0.43
CA LEU A 194 9.89 -13.96 -1.31
C LEU A 194 10.63 -13.39 -2.53
N PHE A 195 11.85 -13.85 -2.79
CA PHE A 195 12.71 -13.32 -3.86
C PHE A 195 13.18 -14.38 -4.84
N ASP A 196 13.46 -13.96 -6.07
CA ASP A 196 14.05 -14.81 -7.09
C ASP A 196 15.53 -15.09 -6.74
N PRO A 197 15.89 -16.35 -6.41
CA PRO A 197 17.27 -16.71 -6.10
C PRO A 197 18.21 -16.58 -7.30
N ASP A 198 17.67 -16.56 -8.53
CA ASP A 198 18.39 -16.37 -9.78
C ASP A 198 18.26 -14.93 -10.33
N GLY A 199 17.63 -14.03 -9.56
CA GLY A 199 17.40 -12.65 -9.93
C GLY A 199 18.68 -11.85 -10.13
N ALA A 200 18.67 -10.91 -11.08
CA ALA A 200 19.81 -10.00 -11.28
C ALA A 200 20.06 -9.08 -10.07
N TYR A 201 19.03 -8.87 -9.25
CA TYR A 201 19.07 -8.13 -7.98
C TYR A 201 18.45 -8.99 -6.87
N PRO A 202 18.96 -8.90 -5.62
CA PRO A 202 18.65 -9.81 -4.51
C PRO A 202 17.20 -9.75 -3.98
N HIS A 203 16.35 -8.85 -4.48
CA HIS A 203 14.99 -8.62 -3.97
C HIS A 203 13.88 -8.66 -5.04
N LEU A 204 14.22 -9.06 -6.27
CA LEU A 204 13.23 -9.23 -7.32
C LEU A 204 12.23 -10.31 -6.95
N VAL A 205 10.99 -10.15 -7.41
CA VAL A 205 9.89 -11.08 -7.17
C VAL A 205 10.26 -12.50 -7.53
N LEU A 206 9.99 -13.42 -6.61
CA LEU A 206 10.08 -14.86 -6.78
C LEU A 206 9.55 -15.33 -8.14
N GLY A 207 10.29 -16.19 -8.84
CA GLY A 207 9.86 -16.79 -10.11
C GLY A 207 8.61 -17.66 -9.96
N LYS A 208 7.85 -17.83 -11.06
CA LYS A 208 6.56 -18.55 -11.04
C LYS A 208 6.67 -19.97 -10.47
N ASP A 209 7.68 -20.73 -10.90
CA ASP A 209 7.85 -22.12 -10.47
C ASP A 209 8.15 -22.21 -8.97
N ASP A 210 8.97 -21.29 -8.45
CA ASP A 210 9.30 -21.23 -7.02
C ASP A 210 8.11 -20.74 -6.18
N PHE A 211 7.31 -19.79 -6.70
CA PHE A 211 6.06 -19.38 -6.07
C PHE A 211 5.06 -20.54 -5.98
N GLU A 212 4.86 -21.29 -7.07
CA GLU A 212 4.01 -22.48 -7.07
C GLU A 212 4.51 -23.54 -6.07
N ALA A 213 5.84 -23.71 -5.96
CA ALA A 213 6.46 -24.62 -5.00
C ALA A 213 6.27 -24.17 -3.54
N LEU A 214 6.48 -22.88 -3.25
CA LEU A 214 6.28 -22.28 -1.93
C LEU A 214 4.83 -22.48 -1.48
N MET A 215 3.87 -22.04 -2.29
CA MET A 215 2.44 -22.15 -1.97
C MET A 215 1.99 -23.61 -1.84
N SER A 216 2.49 -24.50 -2.71
CA SER A 216 2.21 -25.94 -2.62
C SER A 216 2.79 -26.55 -1.34
N GLY A 217 4.01 -26.18 -0.94
CA GLY A 217 4.67 -26.63 0.29
C GLY A 217 3.94 -26.21 1.57
N LEU A 218 3.26 -25.06 1.50
CA LEU A 218 2.37 -24.56 2.56
C LEU A 218 0.98 -25.22 2.55
N GLY A 219 0.70 -26.12 1.60
CA GLY A 219 -0.60 -26.78 1.47
C GLY A 219 -1.74 -25.82 1.15
N ILE A 220 -1.44 -24.74 0.42
CA ILE A 220 -2.38 -23.74 -0.07
C ILE A 220 -2.70 -24.07 -1.53
N SER A 221 -3.96 -24.03 -1.93
CA SER A 221 -4.39 -24.18 -3.32
C SER A 221 -4.76 -22.82 -3.92
N ALA A 222 -4.79 -22.70 -5.25
CA ALA A 222 -5.11 -21.44 -5.93
C ALA A 222 -6.48 -20.84 -5.53
N ASP A 223 -7.41 -21.68 -5.07
CA ASP A 223 -8.76 -21.32 -4.65
C ASP A 223 -8.93 -21.10 -3.14
N ASP A 224 -7.90 -21.36 -2.33
CA ASP A 224 -7.98 -21.20 -0.88
C ASP A 224 -7.99 -19.70 -0.52
N PRO A 225 -8.88 -19.23 0.36
CA PRO A 225 -8.79 -17.88 0.90
C PRO A 225 -7.63 -17.75 1.88
N VAL A 226 -6.81 -16.72 1.69
CA VAL A 226 -5.58 -16.46 2.44
C VAL A 226 -5.70 -15.15 3.23
N VAL A 227 -5.19 -15.14 4.46
CA VAL A 227 -4.94 -13.90 5.21
C VAL A 227 -3.45 -13.81 5.49
N VAL A 228 -2.82 -12.73 5.05
CA VAL A 228 -1.41 -12.45 5.30
C VAL A 228 -1.26 -11.39 6.38
N TYR A 229 -0.25 -11.53 7.22
CA TYR A 229 0.08 -10.53 8.23
C TYR A 229 1.57 -10.61 8.62
N ASP A 230 2.10 -9.51 9.13
CA ASP A 230 3.43 -9.45 9.72
C ASP A 230 3.37 -8.77 11.10
N ASP A 231 4.54 -8.60 11.71
CA ASP A 231 4.75 -7.84 12.94
C ASP A 231 5.39 -6.46 12.67
N GLN A 232 5.42 -6.03 11.42
CA GLN A 232 6.04 -4.78 11.04
C GLN A 232 5.07 -3.61 11.25
N PRO A 233 5.56 -2.45 11.71
CA PRO A 233 4.71 -1.28 11.89
C PRO A 233 4.13 -0.72 10.58
N ASP A 234 4.73 -1.07 9.44
CA ASP A 234 4.41 -0.56 8.10
C ASP A 234 3.77 -1.62 7.17
N HIS A 235 3.50 -2.84 7.64
CA HIS A 235 2.93 -3.97 6.86
C HIS A 235 3.74 -4.42 5.65
N LYS A 236 4.99 -3.98 5.52
CA LYS A 236 5.72 -4.07 4.24
C LYS A 236 5.90 -5.50 3.73
N TYR A 237 5.91 -6.51 4.60
CA TYR A 237 6.05 -7.91 4.18
C TYR A 237 4.69 -8.52 3.84
N ALA A 238 3.66 -8.22 4.63
CA ALA A 238 2.29 -8.64 4.35
C ALA A 238 1.78 -8.08 3.02
N THR A 239 2.01 -6.79 2.76
CA THR A 239 1.64 -6.14 1.49
C THR A 239 2.49 -6.67 0.33
N ARG A 240 3.78 -6.97 0.56
CA ARG A 240 4.64 -7.58 -0.45
C ARG A 240 4.12 -8.95 -0.84
N MET A 241 3.79 -9.80 0.13
CA MET A 241 3.21 -11.12 -0.13
C MET A 241 1.87 -10.99 -0.86
N LEU A 242 0.99 -10.06 -0.45
CA LEU A 242 -0.28 -9.85 -1.15
C LEU A 242 -0.08 -9.40 -2.60
N TRP A 243 0.88 -8.50 -2.86
CA TRP A 243 1.22 -8.10 -4.22
C TRP A 243 1.71 -9.30 -5.05
N ILE A 244 2.55 -10.18 -4.50
CA ILE A 244 3.00 -11.41 -5.17
C ILE A 244 1.82 -12.35 -5.44
N LEU A 245 0.90 -12.51 -4.49
CA LEU A 245 -0.33 -13.28 -4.66
C LEU A 245 -1.14 -12.76 -5.85
N ARG A 246 -1.39 -11.46 -5.93
CA ARG A 246 -2.09 -10.82 -7.05
C ARG A 246 -1.33 -10.94 -8.36
N TYR A 247 -0.02 -10.73 -8.33
CA TYR A 247 0.87 -10.88 -9.48
C TYR A 247 0.76 -12.29 -10.09
N TYR A 248 0.58 -13.32 -9.27
CA TYR A 248 0.37 -14.69 -9.73
C TYR A 248 -1.09 -15.13 -9.85
N GLY A 249 -2.04 -14.19 -9.70
CA GLY A 249 -3.47 -14.36 -9.96
C GLY A 249 -4.26 -15.01 -8.82
N HIS A 250 -3.76 -14.91 -7.59
CA HIS A 250 -4.46 -15.33 -6.38
C HIS A 250 -5.31 -14.20 -5.82
N GLU A 251 -6.58 -14.18 -6.22
CA GLU A 251 -7.53 -13.10 -5.88
C GLU A 251 -8.05 -13.18 -4.44
N LYS A 252 -8.04 -14.36 -3.82
CA LYS A 252 -8.71 -14.61 -2.54
C LYS A 252 -7.79 -14.31 -1.36
N ALA A 253 -7.25 -13.11 -1.27
CA ALA A 253 -6.34 -12.74 -0.19
C ALA A 253 -6.67 -11.41 0.46
N ALA A 254 -6.47 -11.35 1.79
CA ALA A 254 -6.59 -10.16 2.61
C ALA A 254 -5.37 -9.93 3.48
N ILE A 255 -5.14 -8.68 3.89
CA ILE A 255 -4.20 -8.29 4.95
C ILE A 255 -4.95 -8.20 6.28
N LEU A 256 -4.34 -8.69 7.35
CA LEU A 256 -4.80 -8.39 8.71
C LEU A 256 -4.50 -6.93 9.07
N ASP A 257 -5.54 -6.12 9.20
CA ASP A 257 -5.42 -4.69 9.48
C ASP A 257 -4.76 -4.43 10.84
N GLY A 258 -3.62 -3.75 10.84
CA GLY A 258 -2.78 -3.54 12.03
C GLY A 258 -1.93 -4.74 12.47
N GLY A 259 -1.87 -5.82 11.67
CA GLY A 259 -0.89 -6.89 11.82
C GLY A 259 -1.01 -7.67 13.12
N LEU A 260 0.09 -8.29 13.57
CA LEU A 260 0.12 -9.08 14.81
C LEU A 260 -0.29 -8.25 16.04
N LYS A 261 0.11 -6.97 16.09
CA LYS A 261 -0.24 -6.06 17.19
C LYS A 261 -1.76 -5.91 17.35
N SER A 262 -2.49 -5.70 16.25
CA SER A 262 -3.96 -5.58 16.28
C SER A 262 -4.64 -6.85 16.81
N TRP A 263 -4.08 -8.03 16.50
CA TRP A 263 -4.57 -9.31 16.97
C TRP A 263 -4.46 -9.43 18.48
N GLU A 264 -3.30 -9.08 19.04
CA GLU A 264 -3.07 -9.08 20.48
C GLU A 264 -3.96 -8.05 21.20
N GLU A 265 -4.07 -6.83 20.66
CA GLU A 265 -4.91 -5.77 21.23
C GLU A 265 -6.41 -6.13 21.22
N ALA A 266 -6.85 -6.90 20.22
CA ALA A 266 -8.20 -7.47 20.16
C ALA A 266 -8.41 -8.65 21.12
N GLY A 267 -7.38 -9.07 21.87
CA GLY A 267 -7.44 -10.17 22.84
C GLY A 267 -7.19 -11.55 22.22
N GLY A 268 -6.56 -11.59 21.05
CA GLY A 268 -6.19 -12.82 20.36
C GLY A 268 -5.10 -13.59 21.10
N GLU A 269 -5.25 -14.91 21.17
CA GLU A 269 -4.21 -15.77 21.74
C GLU A 269 -3.06 -15.93 20.74
N LEU A 270 -1.83 -16.00 21.24
CA LEU A 270 -0.65 -16.38 20.48
C LEU A 270 -0.30 -17.85 20.70
N SER A 271 0.31 -18.46 19.69
CA SER A 271 0.90 -19.79 19.72
C SER A 271 2.41 -19.68 19.53
N ALA A 272 3.17 -20.50 20.25
CA ALA A 272 4.57 -20.80 19.94
C ALA A 272 4.73 -22.19 19.30
N GLU A 273 3.61 -22.90 19.10
CA GLU A 273 3.59 -24.22 18.44
C GLU A 273 3.37 -24.02 16.94
N ALA A 274 4.38 -24.35 16.13
CA ALA A 274 4.24 -24.42 14.69
C ALA A 274 3.14 -25.44 14.31
N PRO A 275 2.31 -25.18 13.28
CA PRO A 275 1.32 -26.13 12.81
C PRO A 275 2.03 -27.41 12.34
N SER A 276 1.31 -28.53 12.39
CA SER A 276 1.77 -29.75 11.72
C SER A 276 2.04 -29.43 10.25
N GLN A 277 3.19 -29.86 9.74
CA GLN A 277 3.56 -29.63 8.35
C GLN A 277 2.40 -30.04 7.42
N PRO A 278 1.86 -29.10 6.63
CA PRO A 278 0.72 -29.40 5.78
C PRO A 278 1.11 -30.39 4.69
N GLU A 279 0.17 -31.24 4.28
CA GLU A 279 0.35 -32.06 3.08
C GLU A 279 0.41 -31.12 1.86
N PRO A 280 1.41 -31.26 0.98
CA PRO A 280 1.53 -30.38 -0.17
C PRO A 280 0.29 -30.42 -1.06
N SER A 281 -0.15 -29.25 -1.52
CA SER A 281 -1.26 -29.11 -2.47
C SER A 281 -0.76 -29.23 -3.92
N GLN A 282 -1.66 -28.99 -4.88
CA GLN A 282 -1.29 -28.66 -6.26
C GLN A 282 -1.66 -27.20 -6.51
N TYR A 283 -0.70 -26.29 -6.33
CA TYR A 283 -0.87 -24.89 -6.70
C TYR A 283 -0.47 -24.69 -8.16
N THR A 284 -1.29 -23.94 -8.91
CA THR A 284 -0.97 -23.52 -10.28
C THR A 284 -1.35 -22.07 -10.43
N ALA A 285 -0.36 -21.22 -10.66
CA ALA A 285 -0.55 -19.78 -10.81
C ALA A 285 -1.13 -19.45 -12.19
N SER A 286 -2.12 -18.55 -12.24
CA SER A 286 -2.69 -18.03 -13.48
C SER A 286 -1.87 -16.90 -14.09
N GLY A 287 -1.10 -16.17 -13.27
CA GLY A 287 -0.18 -15.11 -13.70
C GLY A 287 1.13 -15.61 -14.35
N PRO A 288 2.11 -14.72 -14.56
CA PRO A 288 2.20 -13.36 -14.01
C PRO A 288 1.22 -12.35 -14.65
N GLU A 289 0.76 -11.39 -13.85
CA GLU A 289 -0.06 -10.25 -14.25
C GLU A 289 0.82 -9.03 -14.55
N ASP A 290 1.31 -8.93 -15.79
CA ASP A 290 2.24 -7.88 -16.25
C ASP A 290 1.71 -6.45 -16.02
N SER A 291 0.41 -6.28 -15.80
CA SER A 291 -0.20 -4.97 -15.49
C SER A 291 0.11 -4.46 -14.09
N LEU A 292 0.67 -5.29 -13.20
CA LEU A 292 0.97 -4.94 -11.80
C LEU A 292 2.44 -4.60 -11.55
N ILE A 293 3.32 -4.82 -12.52
CA ILE A 293 4.76 -4.59 -12.43
C ILE A 293 5.21 -3.54 -13.46
N ALA A 294 6.17 -2.69 -13.09
CA ALA A 294 6.85 -1.78 -14.01
C ALA A 294 8.31 -2.20 -14.19
N THR A 295 8.85 -2.06 -15.41
CA THR A 295 10.28 -2.25 -15.69
C THR A 295 11.05 -0.94 -15.58
N LEU A 296 12.37 -0.99 -15.43
CA LEU A 296 13.24 0.19 -15.43
C LEU A 296 12.98 1.10 -16.64
N GLU A 297 12.84 0.55 -17.85
CA GLU A 297 12.59 1.36 -19.06
C GLU A 297 11.22 2.03 -19.03
N GLN A 298 10.22 1.39 -18.42
CA GLN A 298 8.90 1.98 -18.25
C GLN A 298 8.94 3.13 -17.23
N VAL A 299 9.71 2.98 -16.16
CA VAL A 299 9.91 4.05 -15.16
C VAL A 299 10.68 5.22 -15.77
N GLU A 300 11.78 4.96 -16.49
CA GLU A 300 12.53 6.00 -17.20
C GLU A 300 11.64 6.78 -18.18
N ALA A 301 10.83 6.06 -18.97
CA ALA A 301 9.90 6.66 -19.92
C ALA A 301 8.74 7.42 -19.24
N ALA A 302 8.47 7.16 -17.97
CA ALA A 302 7.43 7.84 -17.18
C ALA A 302 7.87 9.22 -16.67
N ILE A 303 9.18 9.47 -16.55
CA ILE A 303 9.70 10.74 -16.01
C ILE A 303 9.19 11.93 -16.82
N GLY A 304 8.58 12.89 -16.11
CA GLY A 304 8.04 14.13 -16.70
C GLY A 304 6.75 13.96 -17.51
N ARG A 305 6.15 12.76 -17.56
CA ARG A 305 4.86 12.56 -18.22
C ARG A 305 3.71 13.12 -17.38
N PRO A 306 2.78 13.88 -17.99
CA PRO A 306 1.65 14.46 -17.25
C PRO A 306 0.60 13.42 -16.86
N ASP A 307 0.54 12.27 -17.52
CA ASP A 307 -0.44 11.20 -17.30
C ASP A 307 0.05 10.10 -16.34
N THR A 308 1.30 10.19 -15.86
CA THR A 308 1.90 9.22 -14.94
C THR A 308 2.43 9.93 -13.69
N VAL A 309 2.33 9.30 -12.53
CA VAL A 309 2.99 9.71 -11.28
C VAL A 309 3.89 8.59 -10.81
N ILE A 310 5.14 8.93 -10.52
CA ILE A 310 6.08 8.02 -9.84
C ILE A 310 6.00 8.37 -8.35
N VAL A 311 5.73 7.39 -7.51
CA VAL A 311 5.55 7.58 -6.06
C VAL A 311 6.68 6.89 -5.32
N ASP A 312 7.42 7.68 -4.56
CA ASP A 312 8.49 7.24 -3.68
C ASP A 312 7.92 6.89 -2.30
N ALA A 313 8.12 5.65 -1.89
CA ALA A 313 7.69 5.07 -0.60
C ALA A 313 8.88 4.80 0.34
N THR A 314 9.99 5.53 0.19
CA THR A 314 11.12 5.50 1.14
C THR A 314 10.80 6.30 2.42
N THR A 315 11.76 6.38 3.34
CA THR A 315 11.66 7.30 4.48
C THR A 315 11.95 8.73 4.02
N SER A 316 11.56 9.70 4.86
CA SER A 316 11.88 11.10 4.61
C SER A 316 13.40 11.35 4.53
N GLU A 317 14.20 10.59 5.28
CA GLU A 317 15.66 10.72 5.28
C GLU A 317 16.27 10.22 3.96
N GLU A 318 15.86 9.03 3.51
CA GLU A 318 16.26 8.47 2.22
C GLU A 318 15.91 9.41 1.06
N TYR A 319 14.64 9.86 1.00
CA TYR A 319 14.16 10.75 -0.07
C TYR A 319 14.95 12.05 -0.14
N LEU A 320 15.20 12.68 1.01
CA LEU A 320 15.86 13.99 1.07
C LEU A 320 17.37 13.90 0.84
N ASN A 321 18.05 12.87 1.37
CA ASN A 321 19.50 12.85 1.49
C ASN A 321 20.20 11.80 0.61
N GLU A 322 19.57 10.64 0.37
CA GLU A 322 20.15 9.55 -0.42
C GLU A 322 19.73 9.59 -1.89
N GLY A 323 18.68 10.36 -2.17
CA GLY A 323 18.20 10.69 -3.49
C GLY A 323 17.15 9.73 -4.04
N HIS A 324 16.31 10.28 -4.90
CA HIS A 324 15.08 9.70 -5.41
C HIS A 324 15.01 9.80 -6.94
N ILE A 325 14.11 9.03 -7.55
CA ILE A 325 13.88 9.05 -9.01
C ILE A 325 13.40 10.46 -9.41
N PRO A 326 13.95 11.07 -10.47
CA PRO A 326 13.59 12.44 -10.86
C PRO A 326 12.09 12.66 -11.05
N GLY A 327 11.56 13.70 -10.40
CA GLY A 327 10.13 14.02 -10.45
C GLY A 327 9.21 13.08 -9.64
N ALA A 328 9.77 12.17 -8.85
CA ALA A 328 8.98 11.33 -7.96
C ALA A 328 8.32 12.14 -6.84
N VAL A 329 7.07 11.79 -6.56
CA VAL A 329 6.27 12.33 -5.46
C VAL A 329 6.54 11.50 -4.22
N PHE A 330 6.97 12.14 -3.14
CA PHE A 330 7.19 11.49 -1.86
C PHE A 330 5.89 11.25 -1.10
N ILE A 331 5.63 9.99 -0.71
CA ILE A 331 4.60 9.61 0.24
C ILE A 331 5.22 8.66 1.26
N ALA A 332 5.45 9.18 2.47
CA ALA A 332 5.98 8.36 3.56
C ALA A 332 4.94 7.31 3.99
N PRO A 333 5.24 5.99 3.99
CA PRO A 333 4.30 4.95 4.40
C PRO A 333 3.75 5.14 5.83
N GLU A 334 4.54 5.71 6.74
CA GLU A 334 4.08 6.03 8.09
C GLU A 334 2.93 7.06 8.14
N HIS A 335 2.76 7.86 7.08
CA HIS A 335 1.67 8.82 6.97
C HIS A 335 0.36 8.22 6.45
N THR A 336 0.38 6.98 5.95
CA THR A 336 -0.81 6.31 5.42
C THR A 336 -1.48 5.40 6.46
N LEU A 337 -0.83 5.20 7.60
CA LEU A 337 -1.30 4.38 8.72
C LEU A 337 -1.76 5.23 9.92
N ASN A 338 -2.62 4.65 10.74
CA ASN A 338 -3.00 5.16 12.05
C ASN A 338 -1.91 4.86 13.09
N PRO A 339 -1.87 5.57 14.24
CA PRO A 339 -0.89 5.29 15.30
C PRO A 339 -0.98 3.88 15.91
N ASP A 340 -2.13 3.20 15.77
CA ASP A 340 -2.29 1.82 16.20
C ASP A 340 -1.72 0.81 15.19
N GLY A 341 -1.36 1.26 13.98
CA GLY A 341 -0.83 0.44 12.89
C GLY A 341 -1.88 0.06 11.85
N THR A 342 -3.17 0.37 12.06
CA THR A 342 -4.21 0.10 11.04
C THR A 342 -4.07 1.05 9.85
N PHE A 343 -4.57 0.65 8.67
CA PHE A 343 -4.65 1.56 7.53
C PHE A 343 -5.61 2.71 7.82
N LYS A 344 -5.30 3.92 7.32
CA LYS A 344 -6.23 5.04 7.39
C LYS A 344 -7.51 4.74 6.60
N ALA A 345 -8.58 5.43 6.96
CA ALA A 345 -9.84 5.32 6.24
C ALA A 345 -9.65 5.71 4.76
N VAL A 346 -10.44 5.08 3.89
CA VAL A 346 -10.43 5.28 2.44
C VAL A 346 -10.52 6.76 2.05
N GLU A 347 -11.32 7.54 2.76
CA GLU A 347 -11.45 9.00 2.53
C GLU A 347 -10.16 9.75 2.87
N GLU A 348 -9.50 9.40 3.97
CA GLU A 348 -8.26 10.05 4.40
C GLU A 348 -7.08 9.71 3.47
N LEU A 349 -7.00 8.45 3.05
CA LEU A 349 -6.02 8.01 2.04
C LEU A 349 -6.26 8.74 0.71
N ARG A 350 -7.52 8.81 0.24
CA ARG A 350 -7.86 9.52 -1.00
C ARG A 350 -7.46 10.99 -0.94
N ASP A 351 -7.73 11.67 0.17
CA ASP A 351 -7.36 13.07 0.37
C ASP A 351 -5.84 13.25 0.41
N LEU A 352 -5.12 12.36 1.12
CA LEU A 352 -3.66 12.36 1.19
C LEU A 352 -3.04 12.24 -0.21
N TYR A 353 -3.39 11.20 -0.96
CA TYR A 353 -2.87 10.95 -2.30
C TYR A 353 -3.23 12.06 -3.28
N SER A 354 -4.49 12.50 -3.29
CA SER A 354 -4.96 13.57 -4.18
C SER A 354 -4.24 14.89 -3.91
N SER A 355 -3.91 15.21 -2.66
CA SER A 355 -3.16 16.43 -2.30
C SER A 355 -1.73 16.45 -2.87
N HIS A 356 -1.18 15.29 -3.21
CA HIS A 356 0.12 15.12 -3.84
C HIS A 356 0.02 14.85 -5.36
N GLY A 357 -1.18 14.99 -5.93
CA GLY A 357 -1.41 14.79 -7.37
C GLY A 357 -1.45 13.33 -7.82
N VAL A 358 -1.61 12.39 -6.88
CA VAL A 358 -1.79 10.95 -7.11
C VAL A 358 -3.29 10.66 -7.21
N THR A 359 -3.81 10.59 -8.43
CA THR A 359 -5.25 10.53 -8.73
C THR A 359 -5.59 9.35 -9.66
N PRO A 360 -6.83 8.80 -9.61
CA PRO A 360 -7.17 7.57 -10.34
C PRO A 360 -7.22 7.72 -11.87
N ASP A 361 -7.26 8.96 -12.38
CA ASP A 361 -7.20 9.26 -13.81
C ASP A 361 -5.77 9.16 -14.38
N ARG A 362 -4.75 9.04 -13.53
CA ARG A 362 -3.34 8.88 -13.91
C ARG A 362 -2.88 7.44 -13.74
N GLU A 363 -1.82 7.07 -14.45
CA GLU A 363 -1.04 5.90 -14.09
C GLU A 363 -0.19 6.21 -12.86
N VAL A 364 -0.06 5.27 -11.93
CA VAL A 364 0.81 5.39 -10.77
C VAL A 364 1.85 4.26 -10.78
N ILE A 365 3.11 4.60 -10.59
CA ILE A 365 4.22 3.66 -10.44
C ILE A 365 4.82 3.86 -9.05
N THR A 366 4.72 2.87 -8.17
CA THR A 366 5.29 2.93 -6.82
C THR A 366 6.69 2.31 -6.79
N TYR A 367 7.59 2.85 -5.98
CA TYR A 367 8.92 2.27 -5.73
C TYR A 367 9.42 2.67 -4.34
N CYS A 368 10.46 1.98 -3.85
CA CYS A 368 11.20 2.40 -2.64
C CYS A 368 12.68 2.02 -2.78
N HIS A 369 13.34 1.53 -1.72
CA HIS A 369 14.69 1.00 -1.85
C HIS A 369 14.72 -0.38 -2.55
N THR A 370 13.88 -1.31 -2.11
CA THR A 370 13.89 -2.75 -2.50
C THR A 370 12.49 -3.31 -2.84
N GLY A 371 11.51 -2.46 -3.17
CA GLY A 371 10.15 -2.87 -3.54
C GLY A 371 9.17 -3.18 -2.38
N HIS A 372 9.64 -3.39 -1.16
CA HIS A 372 8.78 -3.73 -0.01
C HIS A 372 7.79 -2.63 0.37
N ARG A 373 8.27 -1.47 0.82
CA ARG A 373 7.40 -0.32 1.17
C ARG A 373 6.58 0.19 -0.02
N ALA A 374 7.07 0.01 -1.25
CA ALA A 374 6.32 0.31 -2.47
C ALA A 374 5.04 -0.53 -2.59
N SER A 375 5.04 -1.76 -2.06
CA SER A 375 3.85 -2.62 -2.03
C SER A 375 2.77 -2.13 -1.08
N VAL A 376 3.12 -1.38 -0.02
CA VAL A 376 2.16 -0.76 0.90
C VAL A 376 1.36 0.31 0.17
N ILE A 377 2.06 1.25 -0.48
CA ILE A 377 1.44 2.30 -1.29
C ILE A 377 0.66 1.70 -2.47
N TRP A 378 1.20 0.64 -3.11
CA TRP A 378 0.50 -0.07 -4.17
C TRP A 378 -0.82 -0.66 -3.67
N TYR A 379 -0.80 -1.33 -2.51
CA TYR A 379 -1.97 -1.96 -1.89
C TYR A 379 -3.06 -0.93 -1.58
N GLU A 380 -2.69 0.19 -0.96
CA GLU A 380 -3.62 1.25 -0.65
C GLU A 380 -4.28 1.85 -1.90
N LEU A 381 -3.49 2.17 -2.92
CA LEU A 381 -4.00 2.75 -4.15
C LEU A 381 -4.86 1.75 -4.94
N LYS A 382 -4.37 0.52 -5.12
CA LYS A 382 -4.98 -0.48 -6.01
C LYS A 382 -6.14 -1.22 -5.32
N GLU A 383 -5.94 -1.72 -4.11
CA GLU A 383 -6.88 -2.61 -3.42
C GLU A 383 -7.86 -1.82 -2.54
N LEU A 384 -7.41 -0.79 -1.81
CA LEU A 384 -8.30 -0.02 -0.93
C LEU A 384 -9.02 1.12 -1.65
N LEU A 385 -8.33 1.86 -2.52
CA LEU A 385 -8.88 3.01 -3.26
C LEU A 385 -9.39 2.65 -4.66
N GLY A 386 -9.12 1.45 -5.15
CA GLY A 386 -9.59 0.98 -6.46
C GLY A 386 -8.98 1.69 -7.66
N TYR A 387 -7.76 2.25 -7.54
CA TYR A 387 -7.12 2.94 -8.66
C TYR A 387 -6.85 1.95 -9.79
N PRO A 388 -7.27 2.25 -11.03
CA PRO A 388 -7.28 1.24 -12.09
C PRO A 388 -5.87 0.91 -12.60
N ARG A 389 -4.92 1.86 -12.55
CA ARG A 389 -3.59 1.74 -13.18
C ARG A 389 -2.47 2.02 -12.17
N VAL A 390 -2.18 1.04 -11.32
CA VAL A 390 -1.11 1.10 -10.33
C VAL A 390 -0.14 -0.05 -10.56
N ARG A 391 1.13 0.27 -10.81
CA ARG A 391 2.24 -0.67 -10.99
C ARG A 391 3.27 -0.51 -9.88
N LEU A 392 3.90 -1.61 -9.49
CA LEU A 392 5.06 -1.61 -8.60
C LEU A 392 6.32 -1.74 -9.44
N TYR A 393 7.26 -0.81 -9.30
CA TYR A 393 8.61 -0.93 -9.87
C TYR A 393 9.49 -1.75 -8.93
N ASP A 394 9.63 -3.03 -9.26
CA ASP A 394 10.13 -4.05 -8.34
C ASP A 394 11.62 -3.88 -8.01
N GLY A 395 12.43 -3.63 -9.05
CA GLY A 395 13.86 -3.35 -8.88
C GLY A 395 14.15 -2.09 -8.09
N SER A 396 13.20 -1.13 -8.03
CA SER A 396 13.26 0.02 -7.12
C SER A 396 14.59 0.80 -7.21
N LEU A 397 15.01 1.50 -6.15
CA LEU A 397 16.27 2.25 -6.17
C LEU A 397 17.50 1.35 -6.32
N GLU A 398 17.46 0.08 -5.91
CA GLU A 398 18.58 -0.83 -6.07
C GLU A 398 18.92 -1.08 -7.54
N GLU A 399 17.92 -1.47 -8.35
CA GLU A 399 18.10 -1.62 -9.80
C GLU A 399 18.43 -0.28 -10.46
N TRP A 400 17.70 0.79 -10.10
CA TRP A 400 17.91 2.12 -10.66
C TRP A 400 19.35 2.63 -10.47
N ARG A 401 19.89 2.49 -9.24
CA ARG A 401 21.28 2.86 -8.92
C ARG A 401 22.27 1.91 -9.57
N GLY A 402 21.98 0.61 -9.58
CA GLY A 402 22.79 -0.42 -10.22
C GLY A 402 23.03 -0.16 -11.70
N GLU A 403 22.01 0.34 -12.41
CA GLU A 403 22.09 0.72 -13.81
C GLU A 403 22.61 2.16 -14.05
N GLY A 404 23.00 2.88 -12.99
CA GLY A 404 23.60 4.21 -13.09
C GLY A 404 22.64 5.31 -13.53
N MET A 405 21.34 5.12 -13.26
CA MET A 405 20.30 6.08 -13.60
C MET A 405 20.36 7.34 -12.69
N PRO A 406 19.90 8.51 -13.18
CA PRO A 406 20.03 9.78 -12.43
C PRO A 406 19.12 9.82 -11.19
N LEU A 407 19.57 10.52 -10.14
CA LEU A 407 18.81 10.79 -8.92
C LEU A 407 18.68 12.31 -8.66
N GLU A 408 17.59 12.71 -8.03
CA GLU A 408 17.38 14.03 -7.44
C GLU A 408 17.53 13.97 -5.91
N THR A 409 17.83 15.08 -5.25
CA THR A 409 17.92 15.18 -3.77
C THR A 409 17.23 16.44 -3.26
N GLY A 410 16.79 16.41 -1.99
CA GLY A 410 16.06 17.49 -1.34
C GLY A 410 14.60 17.59 -1.78
N LEU A 411 13.85 18.53 -1.20
CA LEU A 411 12.48 18.80 -1.64
C LEU A 411 12.48 19.40 -3.05
N PRO A 412 11.50 19.04 -3.91
CA PRO A 412 11.35 19.70 -5.20
C PRO A 412 11.27 21.21 -4.96
N ALA A 413 12.08 21.98 -5.68
CA ALA A 413 12.07 23.42 -5.58
C ALA A 413 10.64 23.88 -5.83
N THR A 414 9.97 24.44 -4.80
CA THR A 414 8.58 24.90 -4.89
C THR A 414 8.39 25.64 -6.20
N GLU A 415 7.57 25.10 -7.10
CA GLU A 415 7.24 25.78 -8.34
C GLU A 415 6.63 27.13 -7.98
N THR A 416 7.43 28.19 -8.10
CA THR A 416 6.88 29.52 -8.24
C THR A 416 6.08 29.48 -9.54
N PRO A 417 4.80 29.91 -9.55
CA PRO A 417 3.98 29.83 -10.75
C PRO A 417 4.73 30.50 -11.91
N ALA A 418 4.98 29.74 -12.97
CA ALA A 418 5.72 30.25 -14.12
C ALA A 418 5.03 31.52 -14.64
N PRO A 419 5.74 32.67 -14.75
CA PRO A 419 5.18 33.81 -15.44
C PRO A 419 4.98 33.44 -16.92
N THR A 420 3.75 33.63 -17.37
CA THR A 420 3.24 33.50 -18.74
C THR A 420 4.31 33.58 -19.83
N ALA A 421 4.31 32.55 -20.69
CA ALA A 421 5.19 32.34 -21.83
C ALA A 421 5.73 33.63 -22.50
N THR A 422 7.06 33.74 -22.56
CA THR A 422 7.72 34.54 -23.59
C THR A 422 8.92 33.78 -24.14
N ALA A 423 8.83 33.48 -25.45
CA ALA A 423 9.83 33.00 -26.41
C ALA A 423 11.09 32.25 -25.89
N ALA A 424 11.24 31.01 -26.35
CA ALA A 424 12.40 30.16 -26.15
C ALA A 424 13.73 30.80 -26.63
N PRO A 425 14.84 30.65 -25.88
CA PRO A 425 16.17 31.00 -26.37
C PRO A 425 16.71 29.87 -27.27
N THR A 426 17.25 30.27 -28.42
CA THR A 426 17.95 29.39 -29.37
C THR A 426 19.25 28.85 -28.77
N TRP A 427 19.37 27.53 -28.72
CA TRP A 427 20.59 26.83 -28.31
C TRP A 427 21.68 26.99 -29.39
N THR A 428 22.91 27.30 -28.96
CA THR A 428 24.09 27.36 -29.85
C THR A 428 25.04 26.23 -29.45
N PRO A 429 25.51 25.36 -30.39
CA PRO A 429 26.35 24.23 -30.03
C PRO A 429 27.77 24.69 -29.67
N ALA A 430 28.34 24.07 -28.61
CA ALA A 430 29.73 24.24 -28.21
C ALA A 430 30.71 23.60 -29.24
N PRO A 431 31.93 24.13 -29.39
CA PRO A 431 32.86 23.70 -30.43
C PRO A 431 33.49 22.32 -30.12
N THR A 432 33.74 21.59 -31.20
CA THR A 432 34.24 20.22 -31.26
C THR A 432 35.69 20.12 -30.75
N ALA A 433 35.94 19.29 -29.72
CA ALA A 433 37.27 18.89 -29.32
C ALA A 433 37.64 17.55 -29.98
N GLN A 434 38.88 17.47 -30.48
CA GLN A 434 39.44 16.37 -31.26
C GLN A 434 39.58 15.08 -30.47
N ALA A 435 39.35 13.95 -31.16
CA ALA A 435 39.49 12.61 -30.64
C ALA A 435 40.94 12.29 -30.21
N THR A 436 41.11 11.99 -28.92
CA THR A 436 42.28 11.27 -28.39
C THR A 436 41.88 9.83 -28.10
N THR A 437 42.58 8.89 -28.72
CA THR A 437 42.45 7.45 -28.49
C THR A 437 42.80 7.12 -27.04
N THR A 438 41.80 6.80 -26.24
CA THR A 438 41.94 6.30 -24.86
C THR A 438 41.50 4.83 -24.87
N PRO A 439 42.16 3.92 -24.11
CA PRO A 439 41.72 2.52 -24.02
C PRO A 439 40.27 2.47 -23.50
N PRO A 440 39.55 1.34 -23.70
CA PRO A 440 38.20 1.21 -23.15
C PRO A 440 38.23 1.54 -21.65
N PRO A 441 37.21 2.24 -21.13
CA PRO A 441 37.16 2.54 -19.71
C PRO A 441 37.27 1.23 -18.94
N ALA A 442 38.09 1.22 -17.89
CA ALA A 442 37.97 0.18 -16.87
C ALA A 442 36.50 0.09 -16.47
N GLY A 443 36.02 -1.12 -16.19
CA GLY A 443 34.65 -1.31 -15.67
C GLY A 443 34.37 -0.34 -14.52
N PRO A 444 33.10 -0.01 -14.26
CA PRO A 444 32.73 0.98 -13.25
C PRO A 444 33.50 0.68 -11.96
N ALA A 445 34.10 1.72 -11.39
CA ALA A 445 34.71 1.59 -10.08
C ALA A 445 33.61 1.11 -9.13
N VAL A 446 33.88 0.00 -8.42
CA VAL A 446 33.00 -0.46 -7.35
C VAL A 446 32.78 0.74 -6.41
N SER A 447 31.54 1.17 -6.27
CA SER A 447 31.18 2.29 -5.40
C SER A 447 31.16 1.78 -3.97
N TYR A 448 32.26 1.98 -3.25
CA TYR A 448 32.34 1.70 -1.82
C TYR A 448 31.77 2.90 -1.05
N LEU A 449 30.83 2.67 -0.13
CA LEU A 449 30.42 3.65 0.87
C LEU A 449 31.69 4.27 1.51
N PRO A 450 31.92 5.58 1.46
CA PRO A 450 33.03 6.19 2.18
C PRO A 450 32.60 6.38 3.64
N VAL A 451 32.82 5.39 4.50
CA VAL A 451 32.57 5.55 5.93
C VAL A 451 33.83 6.10 6.60
N GLU A 452 33.88 7.42 6.75
CA GLU A 452 34.84 8.03 7.67
C GLU A 452 34.44 7.66 9.10
N PRO A 453 35.33 7.04 9.90
CA PRO A 453 34.98 6.65 11.25
C PRO A 453 34.82 7.90 12.13
N GLU A 454 33.73 7.96 12.90
CA GLU A 454 33.47 9.06 13.84
C GLU A 454 34.54 9.13 14.94
N ALA A 455 35.17 7.99 15.24
CA ALA A 455 36.28 7.88 16.17
C ALA A 455 37.26 6.77 15.76
N VAL A 456 38.54 7.03 16.00
CA VAL A 456 39.64 6.08 15.76
C VAL A 456 40.33 5.75 17.08
N TYR A 457 40.30 4.48 17.44
CA TYR A 457 40.93 3.92 18.63
C TYR A 457 42.12 3.03 18.22
N PRO A 458 43.28 3.13 18.90
CA PRO A 458 44.33 2.13 18.72
C PRO A 458 43.86 0.78 19.25
N ALA A 459 44.49 -0.31 18.79
CA ALA A 459 44.25 -1.65 19.34
C ALA A 459 44.41 -1.63 20.88
N PRO A 460 43.36 -1.91 21.67
CA PRO A 460 43.42 -1.73 23.10
C PRO A 460 44.36 -2.76 23.76
N THR A 461 45.10 -2.30 24.78
CA THR A 461 45.98 -3.14 25.62
C THR A 461 45.47 -3.26 27.06
N ALA A 462 44.35 -2.61 27.34
CA ALA A 462 43.56 -2.64 28.57
C ALA A 462 42.08 -2.46 28.18
N PRO A 463 41.11 -2.75 29.07
CA PRO A 463 39.68 -2.55 28.77
C PRO A 463 39.40 -1.16 28.20
N LEU A 464 38.68 -1.12 27.09
CA LEU A 464 38.32 0.10 26.36
C LEU A 464 36.81 0.15 26.15
N GLU A 465 36.16 1.20 26.62
CA GLU A 465 34.77 1.49 26.27
C GLU A 465 34.70 2.34 25.01
N VAL A 466 33.89 1.91 24.05
CA VAL A 466 33.67 2.57 22.76
C VAL A 466 32.18 2.77 22.56
N HIS A 467 31.80 4.00 22.24
CA HIS A 467 30.44 4.33 21.85
C HIS A 467 30.39 4.44 20.32
N ILE A 468 29.34 3.89 19.72
CA ILE A 468 29.11 3.90 18.28
C ILE A 468 27.71 4.46 18.06
N SER A 469 27.64 5.62 17.40
CA SER A 469 26.39 6.27 17.05
C SER A 469 25.68 5.49 15.94
N LEU A 470 24.35 5.60 15.88
CA LEU A 470 23.58 5.04 14.77
C LEU A 470 24.03 5.65 13.43
N TYR A 471 24.13 4.82 12.39
CA TYR A 471 24.67 5.15 11.06
C TYR A 471 26.12 5.64 11.04
N ASN A 472 26.90 5.36 12.09
CA ASN A 472 28.31 5.73 12.17
C ASN A 472 29.19 4.49 12.34
N ALA A 473 30.47 4.63 11.98
CA ALA A 473 31.48 3.63 12.30
C ALA A 473 32.53 4.17 13.25
N VAL A 474 33.11 3.26 14.02
CA VAL A 474 34.36 3.47 14.75
C VAL A 474 35.44 2.56 14.18
N LYS A 475 36.69 3.02 14.23
CA LYS A 475 37.85 2.18 13.91
C LYS A 475 38.55 1.75 15.19
N ILE A 476 38.79 0.45 15.38
CA ILE A 476 39.54 -0.10 16.51
C ILE A 476 40.71 -0.92 15.98
N GLY A 477 41.93 -0.40 16.12
CA GLY A 477 43.10 -0.99 15.46
C GLY A 477 42.93 -0.99 13.94
N ASP A 478 42.78 -2.19 13.37
CA ASP A 478 42.54 -2.41 11.94
C ASP A 478 41.09 -2.84 11.63
N ALA A 479 40.24 -3.05 12.64
CA ALA A 479 38.82 -3.34 12.47
C ALA A 479 37.99 -2.06 12.37
N TYR A 480 36.96 -2.11 11.55
CA TYR A 480 35.87 -1.12 11.56
C TYR A 480 34.63 -1.78 12.12
N ILE A 481 33.93 -1.05 13.00
CA ILE A 481 32.63 -1.46 13.52
C ILE A 481 31.61 -0.40 13.10
N TYR A 482 30.60 -0.79 12.33
CA TYR A 482 29.54 0.10 11.85
C TYR A 482 28.21 -0.30 12.46
N LEU A 483 27.42 0.69 12.88
CA LEU A 483 26.08 0.51 13.42
C LEU A 483 25.06 1.12 12.46
N THR A 484 24.06 0.37 12.04
CA THR A 484 22.90 0.86 11.24
C THR A 484 21.62 0.27 11.81
N ASN A 485 20.48 0.93 11.62
CA ASN A 485 19.15 0.36 11.89
C ASN A 485 18.36 0.06 10.61
N ASP A 486 19.01 0.20 9.46
CA ASP A 486 18.43 0.01 8.15
C ASP A 486 19.33 -0.94 7.34
N ILE A 487 18.82 -2.15 7.12
CA ILE A 487 19.29 -3.07 6.10
C ILE A 487 18.09 -3.48 5.27
N ASN A 488 18.19 -3.30 3.96
CA ASN A 488 17.19 -3.73 2.99
C ASN A 488 15.77 -3.17 3.23
N GLY A 489 15.64 -2.05 3.96
CA GLY A 489 14.36 -1.44 4.33
C GLY A 489 13.69 -2.05 5.58
N CYS A 490 14.44 -2.82 6.37
CA CYS A 490 13.99 -3.47 7.61
C CYS A 490 14.47 -2.66 8.82
N LEU A 491 13.60 -2.50 9.81
CA LEU A 491 13.91 -1.78 11.04
C LEU A 491 14.51 -2.78 12.07
N GLY A 492 15.82 -2.70 12.31
CA GLY A 492 16.52 -3.48 13.33
C GLY A 492 17.96 -2.99 13.45
N LEU A 493 18.59 -2.94 14.63
CA LEU A 493 20.01 -2.51 14.69
C LEU A 493 20.97 -3.64 14.35
N TYR A 494 21.90 -3.31 13.46
CA TYR A 494 22.86 -4.19 12.85
C TYR A 494 24.29 -3.76 13.17
N PHE A 495 25.09 -4.73 13.55
CA PHE A 495 26.50 -4.60 13.85
C PHE A 495 27.30 -5.19 12.72
N TRP A 496 28.12 -4.37 12.09
CA TRP A 496 28.99 -4.84 11.04
C TRP A 496 30.42 -4.79 11.50
N ASP A 497 31.20 -5.79 11.09
CA ASP A 497 32.63 -5.75 11.17
C ASP A 497 33.24 -6.03 9.79
N PHE A 498 34.23 -5.22 9.42
CA PHE A 498 34.86 -5.31 8.10
C PHE A 498 36.38 -5.27 8.20
N THR A 499 37.05 -5.94 7.26
CA THR A 499 38.49 -5.79 7.01
C THR A 499 38.69 -4.93 5.76
N ILE A 500 39.43 -3.83 5.88
CA ILE A 500 39.63 -2.88 4.77
C ILE A 500 40.92 -3.21 4.02
N TYR A 501 40.81 -3.55 2.72
CA TYR A 501 41.97 -4.00 1.93
C TYR A 501 42.75 -2.88 1.21
N HIS A 502 42.24 -1.65 1.15
CA HIS A 502 42.95 -0.51 0.55
C HIS A 502 42.60 0.82 1.26
N ASP A 503 43.61 1.51 1.78
CA ASP A 503 43.53 2.88 2.31
C ASP A 503 44.35 3.81 1.39
N GLU A 504 43.70 4.41 0.41
CA GLU A 504 44.20 5.64 -0.21
C GLU A 504 43.30 6.81 0.23
N GLY A 505 43.64 7.38 1.39
CA GLY A 505 43.11 8.68 1.84
C GLY A 505 41.98 8.60 2.87
N GLY A 506 41.96 7.59 3.73
CA GLY A 506 40.97 7.44 4.81
C GLY A 506 39.63 6.86 4.35
N ARG A 507 39.56 6.36 3.11
CA ARG A 507 38.37 5.71 2.53
C ARG A 507 38.72 4.27 2.22
N GLY A 508 38.03 3.35 2.89
CA GLY A 508 38.28 1.93 2.75
C GLY A 508 37.35 1.23 1.75
N VAL A 509 37.81 0.06 1.33
CA VAL A 509 37.13 -0.90 0.44
C VAL A 509 36.71 -2.12 1.26
N TYR A 510 35.44 -2.55 1.15
CA TYR A 510 34.80 -3.58 1.98
C TYR A 510 34.97 -5.01 1.47
N GLU A 511 35.24 -5.97 2.36
CA GLU A 511 35.03 -7.41 2.15
C GLU A 511 34.78 -8.09 3.53
N GLY A 512 33.57 -8.60 3.76
CA GLY A 512 33.15 -9.30 5.01
C GLY A 512 31.74 -8.93 5.50
N PHE A 513 30.97 -9.91 6.00
CA PHE A 513 29.62 -9.70 6.57
C PHE A 513 29.36 -10.67 7.73
N ARG A 514 28.92 -10.14 8.87
CA ARG A 514 28.10 -10.85 9.87
C ARG A 514 27.10 -9.86 10.45
N GLU A 515 25.89 -10.33 10.67
CA GLU A 515 24.74 -9.56 11.12
C GLU A 515 24.36 -9.95 12.54
N TYR A 516 24.08 -8.95 13.38
CA TYR A 516 23.57 -9.15 14.74
C TYR A 516 22.45 -8.17 15.02
N GLU A 517 21.26 -8.69 15.33
CA GLU A 517 20.07 -7.91 15.67
C GLU A 517 20.05 -7.51 17.15
N VAL A 518 19.34 -6.43 17.48
CA VAL A 518 19.14 -5.95 18.87
C VAL A 518 18.64 -7.04 19.80
N ASN A 519 17.74 -7.90 19.36
CA ASN A 519 17.18 -8.97 20.19
C ASN A 519 18.26 -9.96 20.63
N GLN A 520 19.28 -10.19 19.78
CA GLN A 520 20.45 -11.00 20.12
C GLN A 520 21.39 -10.27 21.10
N LEU A 521 21.53 -8.94 20.98
CA LEU A 521 22.34 -8.11 21.90
C LEU A 521 21.70 -7.99 23.28
N ALA A 522 20.37 -7.85 23.34
CA ALA A 522 19.61 -7.74 24.57
C ALA A 522 19.58 -9.06 25.36
N SER A 523 19.60 -10.19 24.65
CA SER A 523 19.63 -11.54 25.25
C SER A 523 21.04 -12.04 25.59
N ASN A 524 22.10 -11.41 25.04
CA ASN A 524 23.48 -11.76 25.36
C ASN A 524 24.40 -10.53 25.49
N PRO A 525 24.77 -10.10 26.71
CA PRO A 525 25.65 -8.96 26.91
C PRO A 525 27.11 -9.26 26.53
N ASP A 526 27.53 -10.53 26.42
CA ASP A 526 28.86 -10.91 25.95
C ASP A 526 28.77 -11.47 24.52
N ILE A 527 29.12 -10.63 23.56
CA ILE A 527 29.03 -10.93 22.13
C ILE A 527 30.35 -11.42 21.55
N SER A 528 31.30 -11.87 22.40
CA SER A 528 32.63 -12.28 21.94
C SER A 528 32.60 -13.48 21.00
N ASN A 529 31.78 -14.50 21.29
CA ASN A 529 31.65 -15.67 20.43
C ASN A 529 30.86 -15.37 19.16
N THR A 530 29.98 -14.39 19.26
CA THR A 530 29.19 -13.84 18.17
C THR A 530 30.17 -13.21 17.16
N ILE A 531 31.05 -12.31 17.61
CA ILE A 531 32.05 -11.62 16.78
C ILE A 531 33.26 -12.50 16.39
N ARG A 532 33.52 -13.63 17.07
CA ARG A 532 34.74 -14.41 16.78
C ARG A 532 34.75 -14.98 15.36
N GLY A 533 35.87 -14.81 14.65
CA GLY A 533 36.13 -15.27 13.29
C GLY A 533 35.50 -14.39 12.22
N SER A 534 35.08 -13.18 12.56
CA SER A 534 34.59 -12.18 11.62
C SER A 534 35.73 -11.27 11.11
N THR A 535 36.66 -10.91 12.01
CA THR A 535 37.97 -10.32 11.69
C THR A 535 39.02 -10.75 12.70
N ASP A 536 40.24 -11.05 12.22
CA ASP A 536 41.40 -11.39 13.08
C ASP A 536 41.67 -10.31 14.14
N ALA A 537 41.27 -9.06 13.87
CA ALA A 537 41.49 -7.93 14.75
C ALA A 537 40.61 -7.97 16.02
N LEU A 538 39.40 -8.53 15.96
CA LEU A 538 38.48 -8.57 17.11
C LEU A 538 38.56 -9.87 17.91
N ASP A 539 39.13 -10.94 17.33
CA ASP A 539 39.25 -12.27 17.94
C ASP A 539 40.03 -12.32 19.26
N ASN A 540 40.86 -11.31 19.50
CA ASN A 540 41.72 -11.19 20.68
C ASN A 540 41.04 -10.42 21.83
N TYR A 541 39.76 -10.10 21.72
CA TYR A 541 39.02 -9.32 22.70
C TYR A 541 37.78 -10.06 23.21
N GLN A 542 37.49 -9.89 24.50
CA GLN A 542 36.16 -10.07 25.04
C GLN A 542 35.37 -8.79 24.77
N ILE A 543 34.19 -8.89 24.17
CA ILE A 543 33.38 -7.74 23.75
C ILE A 543 32.03 -7.80 24.47
N VAL A 544 31.78 -6.81 25.32
CA VAL A 544 30.58 -6.74 26.16
C VAL A 544 29.75 -5.52 25.80
N VAL A 545 28.45 -5.70 25.57
CA VAL A 545 27.48 -4.61 25.41
C VAL A 545 27.20 -3.99 26.78
N LYS A 546 27.60 -2.74 26.99
CA LYS A 546 27.43 -2.00 28.25
C LYS A 546 26.10 -1.27 28.31
N SER A 547 25.68 -0.73 27.17
CA SER A 547 24.39 -0.06 27.00
C SER A 547 24.06 0.02 25.53
N TRP A 548 22.77 -0.01 25.22
CA TRP A 548 22.26 0.40 23.92
C TRP A 548 21.03 1.25 24.16
N LYS A 549 20.80 2.23 23.28
CA LYS A 549 19.57 3.00 23.24
C LYS A 549 19.24 3.37 21.80
N GLU A 550 18.00 3.13 21.42
CA GLU A 550 17.47 3.46 20.11
C GLU A 550 17.69 4.95 19.79
N GLY A 551 18.17 5.24 18.58
CA GLY A 551 18.54 6.59 18.12
C GLY A 551 19.82 7.17 18.74
N GLU A 552 20.35 6.61 19.83
CA GLU A 552 21.59 7.07 20.47
C GLU A 552 22.78 6.16 20.18
N GLY A 553 22.56 4.88 19.88
CA GLY A 553 23.62 3.93 19.50
C GLY A 553 23.98 2.93 20.60
N VAL A 554 25.17 2.35 20.51
CA VAL A 554 25.65 1.28 21.41
C VAL A 554 26.96 1.65 22.08
N THR A 555 27.14 1.20 23.32
CA THR A 555 28.42 1.25 24.04
C THR A 555 28.93 -0.17 24.25
N LEU A 556 30.14 -0.43 23.76
CA LEU A 556 30.85 -1.70 23.89
C LEU A 556 32.05 -1.54 24.83
N GLU A 557 32.34 -2.56 25.63
CA GLU A 557 33.60 -2.70 26.35
C GLU A 557 34.43 -3.82 25.72
N LEU A 558 35.61 -3.49 25.22
CA LEU A 558 36.57 -4.42 24.64
C LEU A 558 37.68 -4.69 25.66
N THR A 559 37.75 -5.93 26.18
CA THR A 559 38.77 -6.37 27.13
C THR A 559 39.73 -7.34 26.45
N PRO A 560 41.06 -7.06 26.38
CA PRO A 560 42.01 -7.98 25.78
C PRO A 560 41.99 -9.37 26.44
N LEU A 561 41.90 -10.42 25.63
CA LEU A 561 42.04 -11.81 26.08
C LEU A 561 43.52 -12.07 26.40
N SER A 562 43.81 -12.64 27.57
CA SER A 562 45.15 -12.89 28.09
C SER A 562 45.90 -14.03 27.42
#